data_AF-A0A0F9DGF7-F1
#
_entry.id   AF-A0A0F9DGF7-F1
#
_cell.length_a   1.000
_cell.length_b   1.000
_cell.length_c   1.000
_cell.angle_alpha   90.00
_cell.angle_beta   90.00
_cell.angle_gamma   90.00
#
_symmetry.space_group_name_H-M   'P 1'
#
loop_
_entity.id
_entity.type
_entity.pdbx_description
1 polymer ?
#
loop_
_entity_poly.entity_id
_entity_poly.type
_entity_poly.pdbx_seq_one_letter_code
_entity_poly.pdbx_strand_id
1 'polypeptide(L)'
;SPWRLGVAAAFNCGVALADQELVLMVGADDWLEPECLEACLDAFQKQGEDPLCYYYLSVRYHAEEGFSIPHGLEDGVQTLPCNAAMVSKKLWANTGGFPPETSSGAPDAALISILMVHKEAGQLIPVAEGNPLYNVRIHNGQDTCGRAPWQSVIIPTRNILTQLWKAPAWGRSSR
;
A
#
# COMPACT_ATOMS: atom_id res chain seq x y z
N SER A 1 -15.43 -13.74 5.78
CA SER A 1 -15.07 -12.29 5.83
C SER A 1 -15.90 -11.36 6.79
N PRO A 2 -16.81 -10.60 7.48
CA PRO A 2 -18.18 -10.05 7.20
C PRO A 2 -18.18 -8.76 6.33
N TRP A 3 -18.64 -8.77 5.07
CA TRP A 3 -18.49 -9.83 4.07
C TRP A 3 -17.60 -9.37 2.88
N ARG A 4 -17.50 -8.04 2.62
CA ARG A 4 -16.63 -7.42 1.59
C ARG A 4 -16.23 -5.99 1.98
N LEU A 5 -15.43 -5.84 3.05
CA LEU A 5 -15.03 -4.54 3.62
C LEU A 5 -14.08 -3.70 2.73
N GLY A 6 -13.61 -4.27 1.61
CA GLY A 6 -12.62 -3.66 0.72
C GLY A 6 -11.17 -3.93 1.15
N VAL A 7 -10.26 -3.77 0.20
CA VAL A 7 -8.81 -4.03 0.37
C VAL A 7 -8.18 -3.15 1.47
N ALA A 8 -8.61 -1.90 1.59
CA ALA A 8 -8.17 -0.96 2.63
C ALA A 8 -8.37 -1.52 4.05
N ALA A 9 -9.58 -1.99 4.36
CA ALA A 9 -9.92 -2.54 5.66
C ALA A 9 -9.25 -3.90 5.91
N ALA A 10 -9.07 -4.72 4.86
CA ALA A 10 -8.38 -6.00 4.97
C ALA A 10 -6.91 -5.82 5.38
N PHE A 11 -6.16 -4.95 4.72
CA PHE A 11 -4.77 -4.65 5.08
C PHE A 11 -4.66 -3.95 6.44
N ASN A 12 -5.55 -3.00 6.77
CA ASN A 12 -5.56 -2.38 8.09
C ASN A 12 -5.75 -3.41 9.23
N CYS A 13 -6.65 -4.39 9.04
CA CYS A 13 -6.80 -5.48 9.99
C CYS A 13 -5.55 -6.38 10.01
N GLY A 14 -4.96 -6.70 8.86
CA GLY A 14 -3.75 -7.52 8.76
C GLY A 14 -2.56 -6.92 9.51
N VAL A 15 -2.22 -5.66 9.25
CA VAL A 15 -1.10 -4.95 9.92
C VAL A 15 -1.37 -4.78 11.42
N ALA A 16 -2.62 -4.50 11.82
CA ALA A 16 -2.97 -4.39 13.24
C ALA A 16 -2.85 -5.72 14.00
N LEU A 17 -3.25 -6.84 13.38
CA LEU A 17 -3.29 -8.18 13.98
C LEU A 17 -1.97 -8.96 13.88
N ALA A 18 -1.02 -8.55 13.02
CA ALA A 18 0.28 -9.21 12.92
C ALA A 18 1.08 -9.13 14.23
N ASP A 19 1.74 -10.22 14.64
CA ASP A 19 2.52 -10.25 15.89
C ASP A 19 3.84 -9.48 15.83
N GLN A 20 4.36 -9.22 14.62
CA GLN A 20 5.66 -8.57 14.39
C GLN A 20 5.49 -7.07 14.08
N GLU A 21 6.49 -6.26 14.44
CA GLU A 21 6.46 -4.81 14.18
C GLU A 21 6.55 -4.46 12.70
N LEU A 22 7.29 -5.24 11.90
CA LEU A 22 7.37 -5.11 10.44
C LEU A 22 6.42 -6.09 9.75
N VAL A 23 5.65 -5.59 8.79
CA VAL A 23 4.62 -6.35 8.06
C VAL A 23 4.75 -6.05 6.56
N LEU A 24 4.98 -7.08 5.75
CA LEU A 24 4.85 -6.98 4.29
C LEU A 24 3.39 -7.24 3.89
N MET A 25 2.78 -6.29 3.19
CA MET A 25 1.45 -6.46 2.60
C MET A 25 1.54 -7.25 1.29
N VAL A 26 0.76 -8.32 1.19
CA VAL A 26 0.70 -9.20 -0.01
C VAL A 26 -0.76 -9.51 -0.35
N GLY A 27 -1.10 -9.49 -1.64
CA GLY A 27 -2.38 -9.96 -2.18
C GLY A 27 -2.54 -11.47 -2.01
N ALA A 28 -3.79 -11.97 -1.99
CA ALA A 28 -4.06 -13.40 -1.81
C ALA A 28 -3.81 -14.24 -3.09
N ASP A 29 -3.63 -13.54 -4.21
CA ASP A 29 -3.47 -14.03 -5.57
C ASP A 29 -2.08 -13.72 -6.18
N ASP A 30 -1.27 -12.95 -5.45
CA ASP A 30 0.08 -12.48 -5.80
C ASP A 30 1.20 -13.40 -5.28
N TRP A 31 2.45 -13.18 -5.69
CA TRP A 31 3.62 -13.86 -5.13
C TRP A 31 4.88 -12.98 -5.09
N LEU A 32 5.88 -13.42 -4.32
CA LEU A 32 7.15 -12.72 -4.11
C LEU A 32 8.29 -13.48 -4.79
N GLU A 33 9.34 -12.76 -5.20
CA GLU A 33 10.64 -13.38 -5.48
C GLU A 33 11.32 -13.81 -4.17
N PRO A 34 12.20 -14.84 -4.18
CA PRO A 34 12.81 -15.39 -2.95
C PRO A 34 13.52 -14.35 -2.06
N GLU A 35 14.22 -13.40 -2.66
CA GLU A 35 14.99 -12.36 -1.98
C GLU A 35 14.14 -11.18 -1.46
N CYS A 36 12.82 -11.15 -1.70
CA CYS A 36 11.96 -10.00 -1.40
C CYS A 36 11.99 -9.59 0.08
N LEU A 37 11.95 -10.56 1.00
CA LEU A 37 11.97 -10.30 2.45
C LEU A 37 13.34 -9.80 2.92
N GLU A 38 14.42 -10.36 2.37
CA GLU A 38 15.79 -9.93 2.67
C GLU A 38 16.00 -8.48 2.19
N ALA A 39 15.60 -8.16 0.95
CA ALA A 39 15.68 -6.82 0.39
C ALA A 39 14.88 -5.77 1.20
N CYS A 40 13.70 -6.14 1.72
CA CYS A 40 12.91 -5.28 2.61
C CYS A 40 13.63 -5.01 3.93
N LEU A 41 14.21 -6.03 4.57
CA LEU A 41 14.99 -5.88 5.80
C LEU A 41 16.26 -5.05 5.58
N ASP A 42 16.95 -5.28 4.46
CA ASP A 42 18.10 -4.51 4.00
C ASP A 42 17.75 -3.02 3.86
N ALA A 43 16.58 -2.70 3.29
CA ALA A 43 16.11 -1.33 3.14
C ALA A 43 15.81 -0.67 4.51
N PHE A 44 15.19 -1.40 5.44
CA PHE A 44 14.93 -0.94 6.81
C PHE A 44 16.22 -0.65 7.58
N GLN A 45 17.20 -1.55 7.52
CA GLN A 45 18.51 -1.35 8.15
C GLN A 45 19.29 -0.18 7.51
N LYS A 46 19.22 0.00 6.20
CA LYS A 46 19.87 1.13 5.49
C LYS A 46 19.26 2.50 5.86
N GLN A 47 18.00 2.55 6.31
CA GLN A 47 17.39 3.76 6.88
C GLN A 47 17.60 3.90 8.39
N GLY A 48 18.52 3.14 8.99
CA GLY A 48 18.80 3.19 10.43
C GLY A 48 17.64 2.66 11.28
N GLU A 49 16.89 1.70 10.76
CA GLU A 49 15.73 1.08 11.40
C GLU A 49 14.57 2.05 11.68
N ASP A 50 14.41 3.13 10.88
CA ASP A 50 13.29 4.07 11.04
C ASP A 50 11.93 3.38 10.77
N PRO A 51 11.06 3.28 11.79
CA PRO A 51 9.75 2.66 11.63
C PRO A 51 8.74 3.59 10.95
N LEU A 52 8.99 4.88 10.76
CA LEU A 52 8.07 5.80 10.07
C LEU A 52 8.24 5.80 8.54
N CYS A 53 8.81 4.74 7.98
CA CYS A 53 9.02 4.56 6.55
C CYS A 53 8.06 3.52 5.95
N TYR A 54 7.53 3.85 4.77
CA TYR A 54 6.74 2.99 3.90
C TYR A 54 7.68 2.43 2.82
N TYR A 55 8.11 1.19 2.99
CA TYR A 55 9.13 0.54 2.17
C TYR A 55 8.46 -0.11 0.96
N TYR A 56 8.30 0.65 -0.13
CA TYR A 56 7.54 0.22 -1.31
C TYR A 56 8.40 -0.59 -2.28
N LEU A 57 7.78 -1.61 -2.88
CA LEU A 57 8.39 -2.48 -3.86
C LEU A 57 8.03 -2.01 -5.28
N SER A 58 8.94 -2.23 -6.23
CA SER A 58 8.56 -2.26 -7.65
C SER A 58 7.77 -3.56 -7.92
N VAL A 59 6.73 -3.50 -8.75
CA VAL A 59 5.87 -4.65 -9.06
C VAL A 59 5.99 -5.06 -10.53
N ARG A 60 5.92 -6.36 -10.80
CA ARG A 60 5.81 -6.94 -12.15
C ARG A 60 4.41 -7.53 -12.34
N TYR A 61 3.70 -7.15 -13.39
CA TYR A 61 2.35 -7.64 -13.66
C TYR A 61 2.36 -8.90 -14.55
N HIS A 62 1.59 -9.91 -14.16
CA HIS A 62 1.38 -11.15 -14.93
C HIS A 62 -0.11 -11.31 -15.24
N ALA A 63 -0.47 -11.28 -16.52
CA ALA A 63 -1.85 -11.42 -16.97
C ALA A 63 -2.21 -12.86 -17.38
N GLU A 64 -3.39 -13.32 -16.96
CA GLU A 64 -4.01 -14.55 -17.46
C GLU A 64 -4.43 -14.41 -18.94
N GLU A 65 -4.68 -15.54 -19.59
CA GLU A 65 -5.18 -15.56 -20.98
C GLU A 65 -6.49 -14.76 -21.11
N GLY A 66 -6.52 -13.82 -22.06
CA GLY A 66 -7.64 -12.89 -22.27
C GLY A 66 -7.59 -11.61 -21.43
N PHE A 67 -6.59 -11.45 -20.54
CA PHE A 67 -6.37 -10.24 -19.76
C PHE A 67 -5.14 -9.46 -20.25
N SER A 68 -5.02 -8.19 -19.83
CA SER A 68 -3.99 -7.26 -20.28
C SER A 68 -3.29 -6.57 -19.11
N ILE A 69 -1.96 -6.51 -19.18
CA ILE A 69 -1.11 -5.65 -18.35
C ILE A 69 -1.50 -4.16 -18.58
N PRO A 70 -1.44 -3.28 -17.55
CA PRO A 70 -1.76 -1.87 -17.70
C PRO A 70 -0.93 -1.17 -18.79
N HIS A 71 -1.60 -0.35 -19.60
CA HIS A 71 -0.93 0.43 -20.65
C HIS A 71 0.05 1.45 -20.06
N GLY A 72 1.20 1.62 -20.72
CA GLY A 72 2.23 2.59 -20.32
C GLY A 72 3.29 2.04 -19.35
N LEU A 73 3.24 0.75 -19.00
CA LEU A 73 4.30 0.06 -18.28
C LEU A 73 5.28 -0.61 -19.26
N GLU A 74 6.57 -0.27 -19.14
CA GLU A 74 7.65 -0.96 -19.85
C GLU A 74 7.85 -2.35 -19.22
N ASP A 75 7.92 -3.40 -20.05
CA ASP A 75 7.99 -4.82 -19.67
C ASP A 75 6.97 -5.28 -18.58
N GLY A 76 5.86 -4.53 -18.43
CA GLY A 76 4.86 -4.77 -17.39
C GLY A 76 5.34 -4.48 -15.96
N VAL A 77 6.35 -3.64 -15.79
CA VAL A 77 6.90 -3.23 -14.49
C VAL A 77 6.37 -1.85 -14.09
N GLN A 78 5.94 -1.71 -12.84
CA GLN A 78 5.67 -0.43 -12.20
C GLN A 78 6.66 -0.20 -11.06
N THR A 79 7.42 0.90 -11.14
CA THR A 79 8.38 1.34 -10.11
C THR A 79 7.82 2.39 -9.14
N LEU A 80 6.63 2.94 -9.42
CA LEU A 80 5.95 3.92 -8.57
C LEU A 80 5.30 3.24 -7.34
N PRO A 81 5.32 3.90 -6.16
CA PRO A 81 4.73 3.37 -4.93
C PRO A 81 3.27 2.89 -5.08
N CYS A 82 2.92 1.78 -4.44
CA CYS A 82 1.58 1.21 -4.39
C CYS A 82 1.37 0.35 -3.12
N ASN A 83 0.27 -0.43 -3.05
CA ASN A 83 -0.01 -1.38 -1.96
C ASN A 83 1.10 -2.43 -1.70
N ALA A 84 1.98 -2.73 -2.66
CA ALA A 84 3.10 -3.64 -2.46
C ALA A 84 4.21 -2.95 -1.63
N ALA A 85 4.16 -3.12 -0.31
CA ALA A 85 5.09 -2.48 0.61
C ALA A 85 5.26 -3.22 1.95
N MET A 86 6.47 -3.15 2.50
CA MET A 86 6.70 -3.42 3.92
C MET A 86 6.46 -2.14 4.72
N VAL A 87 5.74 -2.27 5.84
CA VAL A 87 5.30 -1.17 6.70
C VAL A 87 5.47 -1.56 8.16
N SER A 88 5.65 -0.59 9.06
CA SER A 88 5.64 -0.87 10.49
C SER A 88 4.26 -0.64 11.12
N LYS A 89 3.99 -1.31 12.25
CA LYS A 89 2.79 -1.07 13.05
C LYS A 89 2.79 0.35 13.62
N LYS A 90 3.96 0.91 13.95
CA LYS A 90 4.15 2.31 14.36
C LYS A 90 3.84 3.31 13.24
N LEU A 91 4.14 3.02 11.97
CA LEU A 91 3.69 3.84 10.83
C LEU A 91 2.17 3.80 10.72
N TRP A 92 1.57 2.62 10.84
CA TRP A 92 0.11 2.47 10.84
C TRP A 92 -0.54 3.26 11.98
N ALA A 93 0.05 3.23 13.18
CA ALA A 93 -0.40 4.06 14.30
C ALA A 93 -0.17 5.57 14.08
N ASN A 94 0.90 5.97 13.40
CA ASN A 94 1.18 7.39 13.13
C ASN A 94 0.28 7.99 12.04
N THR A 95 -0.15 7.17 11.07
CA THR A 95 -0.91 7.61 9.89
C THR A 95 -2.42 7.37 10.02
N GLY A 96 -2.83 6.33 10.76
CA GLY A 96 -4.17 5.76 10.73
C GLY A 96 -4.29 4.55 9.77
N GLY A 97 -3.21 4.18 9.08
CA GLY A 97 -3.23 3.21 8.00
C GLY A 97 -3.95 3.75 6.77
N PHE A 98 -4.63 2.88 6.02
CA PHE A 98 -5.45 3.29 4.87
C PHE A 98 -6.75 3.99 5.33
N PRO A 99 -7.05 5.22 4.88
CA PRO A 99 -8.23 5.96 5.35
C PRO A 99 -9.56 5.27 5.01
N PRO A 100 -10.55 5.16 5.92
CA PRO A 100 -11.81 4.45 5.68
C PRO A 100 -12.61 4.93 4.45
N GLU A 101 -12.47 6.20 4.07
CA GLU A 101 -13.10 6.82 2.90
C GLU A 101 -12.65 6.17 1.57
N THR A 102 -11.52 5.47 1.59
CA THR A 102 -10.94 4.75 0.43
C THR A 102 -11.49 3.34 0.22
N SER A 103 -12.51 2.91 0.99
CA SER A 103 -13.24 1.64 0.75
C SER A 103 -13.85 1.50 -0.65
N SER A 104 -13.94 2.59 -1.41
CA SER A 104 -14.33 2.61 -2.84
C SER A 104 -13.20 2.19 -3.78
N GLY A 105 -11.93 2.49 -3.48
CA GLY A 105 -10.74 2.14 -4.26
C GLY A 105 -9.50 3.01 -3.94
N ALA A 106 -8.33 2.55 -4.42
CA ALA A 106 -7.01 3.20 -4.32
C ALA A 106 -6.59 3.73 -2.93
N PRO A 107 -6.59 2.87 -1.89
CA PRO A 107 -6.19 3.25 -0.52
C PRO A 107 -4.72 3.66 -0.39
N ASP A 108 -3.85 2.95 -1.10
CA ASP A 108 -2.43 3.26 -1.27
C ASP A 108 -2.24 4.66 -1.85
N ALA A 109 -2.94 5.00 -2.93
CA ALA A 109 -2.83 6.33 -3.54
C ALA A 109 -3.21 7.48 -2.57
N ALA A 110 -4.05 7.24 -1.56
CA ALA A 110 -4.33 8.21 -0.51
C ALA A 110 -3.22 8.28 0.55
N LEU A 111 -2.76 7.14 1.07
CA LEU A 111 -1.70 7.11 2.08
C LEU A 111 -0.36 7.62 1.51
N ILE A 112 -0.01 7.22 0.28
CA ILE A 112 1.18 7.70 -0.44
C ILE A 112 1.08 9.21 -0.66
N SER A 113 -0.07 9.74 -1.09
CA SER A 113 -0.29 11.18 -1.28
C SER A 113 -0.17 11.97 0.04
N ILE A 114 -0.58 11.39 1.17
CA ILE A 114 -0.32 11.95 2.51
C ILE A 114 1.19 11.97 2.81
N LEU A 115 1.89 10.85 2.64
CA LEU A 115 3.33 10.72 2.91
C LEU A 115 4.21 11.60 2.00
N MET A 116 3.75 11.93 0.79
CA MET A 116 4.42 12.87 -0.12
C MET A 116 4.34 14.34 0.34
N VAL A 117 3.36 14.68 1.19
CA VAL A 117 3.06 16.08 1.58
C VAL A 117 3.43 16.34 3.06
N HIS A 118 3.15 15.40 3.95
CA HIS A 118 3.33 15.54 5.40
C HIS A 118 4.50 14.69 5.88
N LYS A 119 5.67 15.31 6.09
CA LYS A 119 6.90 14.61 6.51
C LYS A 119 6.79 13.98 7.90
N GLU A 120 5.88 14.50 8.72
CA GLU A 120 5.52 13.97 10.04
C GLU A 120 4.61 12.74 9.97
N ALA A 121 3.98 12.45 8.82
CA ALA A 121 3.22 11.22 8.61
C ALA A 121 4.16 10.02 8.40
N GLY A 122 5.28 10.24 7.70
CA GLY A 122 6.32 9.26 7.41
C GLY A 122 7.09 9.58 6.12
N GLN A 123 7.85 8.61 5.62
CA GLN A 123 8.64 8.72 4.38
C GLN A 123 8.38 7.55 3.43
N LEU A 124 8.58 7.75 2.13
CA LEU A 124 8.49 6.72 1.09
C LEU A 124 9.89 6.26 0.72
N ILE A 125 10.19 4.96 0.87
CA ILE A 125 11.52 4.38 0.64
C ILE A 125 11.41 3.26 -0.42
N PRO A 126 12.13 3.34 -1.55
CA PRO A 126 12.15 2.24 -2.52
C PRO A 126 12.94 1.04 -1.98
N VAL A 127 12.35 -0.14 -2.05
CA VAL A 127 13.04 -1.42 -1.86
C VAL A 127 13.56 -1.91 -3.21
N ALA A 128 14.85 -2.25 -3.26
CA ALA A 128 15.54 -2.77 -4.45
C ALA A 128 15.21 -1.97 -5.74
N GLU A 129 15.43 -0.65 -5.70
CA GLU A 129 15.00 0.30 -6.73
C GLU A 129 15.23 -0.19 -8.17
N GLY A 130 14.15 -0.32 -8.95
CA GLY A 130 14.16 -0.81 -10.33
C GLY A 130 14.10 -2.33 -10.50
N ASN A 131 14.32 -3.13 -9.45
CA ASN A 131 14.17 -4.59 -9.48
C ASN A 131 12.82 -5.02 -8.87
N PRO A 132 11.85 -5.49 -9.67
CA PRO A 132 10.54 -5.88 -9.15
C PRO A 132 10.58 -7.26 -8.48
N LEU A 133 10.65 -7.24 -7.15
CA LEU A 133 10.65 -8.44 -6.29
C LEU A 133 9.24 -8.90 -5.87
N TYR A 134 8.20 -8.22 -6.35
CA TYR A 134 6.80 -8.51 -6.10
C TYR A 134 6.08 -8.73 -7.43
N ASN A 135 5.33 -9.82 -7.56
CA ASN A 135 4.60 -10.18 -8.77
C ASN A 135 3.09 -10.08 -8.53
N VAL A 136 2.45 -9.18 -9.28
CA VAL A 136 1.00 -8.95 -9.22
C VAL A 136 0.29 -9.80 -10.27
N ARG A 137 -0.73 -10.56 -9.87
CA ARG A 137 -1.59 -11.29 -10.81
C ARG A 137 -2.67 -10.39 -11.39
N ILE A 138 -3.00 -10.57 -12.67
CA ILE A 138 -4.18 -9.97 -13.31
C ILE A 138 -5.05 -11.12 -13.82
N HIS A 139 -6.23 -11.28 -13.21
CA HIS A 139 -7.07 -12.46 -13.37
C HIS A 139 -8.56 -12.12 -13.43
N ASN A 140 -9.38 -13.08 -13.86
CA ASN A 140 -10.83 -12.92 -13.81
C ASN A 140 -11.35 -12.83 -12.37
N GLY A 141 -11.98 -11.71 -12.00
CA GLY A 141 -12.55 -11.48 -10.67
C GLY A 141 -11.76 -10.56 -9.74
N GLN A 142 -10.63 -10.01 -10.19
CA GLN A 142 -9.82 -9.05 -9.43
C GLN A 142 -10.64 -7.80 -9.02
N ASP A 143 -10.90 -7.61 -7.72
CA ASP A 143 -11.88 -6.63 -7.20
C ASP A 143 -11.56 -5.17 -7.61
N THR A 144 -10.27 -4.84 -7.72
CA THR A 144 -9.76 -3.52 -8.08
C THR A 144 -10.08 -3.14 -9.53
N CYS A 145 -10.10 -4.10 -10.46
CA CYS A 145 -10.46 -3.86 -11.86
C CYS A 145 -11.90 -3.29 -11.98
N GLY A 146 -12.82 -3.82 -11.18
CA GLY A 146 -14.20 -3.34 -11.08
C GLY A 146 -14.36 -1.92 -10.49
N ARG A 147 -13.29 -1.29 -10.01
CA ARG A 147 -13.32 0.06 -9.42
C ARG A 147 -13.04 1.19 -10.40
N ALA A 148 -12.66 0.91 -11.65
CA ALA A 148 -12.36 1.95 -12.65
C ALA A 148 -13.44 3.04 -12.82
N PRO A 149 -14.76 2.74 -12.78
CA PRO A 149 -15.81 3.78 -12.86
C PRO A 149 -15.83 4.77 -11.67
N TRP A 150 -15.18 4.44 -10.55
CA TRP A 150 -15.19 5.25 -9.32
C TRP A 150 -14.04 6.26 -9.24
N GLN A 151 -13.15 6.32 -10.24
CA GLN A 151 -11.98 7.21 -10.27
C GLN A 151 -12.34 8.70 -10.07
N SER A 152 -13.50 9.13 -10.58
CA SER A 152 -14.04 10.48 -10.41
C SER A 152 -14.42 10.83 -8.96
N VAL A 153 -14.60 9.85 -8.09
CA VAL A 153 -14.82 10.02 -6.63
C VAL A 153 -13.52 9.83 -5.86
N ILE A 154 -12.72 8.82 -6.24
CA ILE A 154 -11.45 8.46 -5.61
C ILE A 154 -10.45 9.63 -5.63
N ILE A 155 -10.29 10.31 -6.78
CA ILE A 155 -9.30 11.39 -6.91
C ILE A 155 -9.64 12.61 -6.02
N PRO A 156 -10.89 13.14 -5.99
CA PRO A 156 -11.29 14.14 -5.01
C PRO A 156 -11.11 13.68 -3.56
N THR A 157 -11.53 12.46 -3.20
CA THR A 157 -11.37 11.93 -1.84
C THR A 157 -9.89 11.88 -1.43
N ARG A 158 -9.01 11.37 -2.29
CA ARG A 158 -7.55 11.35 -2.09
C ARG A 158 -6.99 12.76 -1.81
N ASN A 159 -7.41 13.75 -2.59
CA ASN A 159 -6.95 15.13 -2.46
C ASN A 159 -7.44 15.76 -1.15
N ILE A 160 -8.71 15.54 -0.77
CA ILE A 160 -9.29 16.03 0.49
C ILE A 160 -8.59 15.39 1.70
N LEU A 161 -8.40 14.07 1.68
CA LEU A 161 -7.65 13.34 2.72
C LEU A 161 -6.24 13.90 2.87
N THR A 162 -5.53 14.11 1.75
CA THR A 162 -4.18 14.70 1.76
C THR A 162 -4.18 16.12 2.32
N GLN A 163 -5.12 16.99 1.91
CA GLN A 163 -5.18 18.37 2.36
C GLN A 163 -5.53 18.50 3.85
N LEU A 164 -6.35 17.60 4.38
CA LEU A 164 -6.89 17.68 5.74
C LEU A 164 -6.23 16.72 6.75
N TRP A 165 -5.24 15.92 6.31
CA TRP A 165 -4.58 14.93 7.16
C TRP A 165 -3.95 15.55 8.41
N LYS A 166 -4.06 14.80 9.52
CA LYS A 166 -3.41 15.03 10.80
C LYS A 166 -3.17 13.66 11.43
N ALA A 167 -2.13 13.53 12.26
CA ALA A 167 -1.91 12.32 13.05
C ALA A 167 -3.17 11.96 13.88
N PRO A 168 -3.59 10.68 13.91
CA PRO A 168 -4.82 10.26 14.56
C PRO A 168 -4.71 10.33 16.09
N ALA A 169 -5.79 10.79 16.73
CA ALA A 169 -5.90 10.78 18.19
C ALA A 169 -6.46 9.43 18.66
N TRP A 170 -5.60 8.55 19.16
CA TRP A 170 -6.00 7.23 19.66
C TRP A 170 -6.67 7.29 21.04
N GLY A 171 -7.70 6.45 21.23
CA GLY A 171 -8.51 6.39 22.45
C GLY A 171 -9.59 7.47 22.53
N ARG A 172 -10.31 7.51 23.66
CA ARG A 172 -11.23 8.62 23.95
C ARG A 172 -10.41 9.78 24.51
N SER A 173 -10.35 10.89 23.78
CA SER A 173 -9.72 12.11 24.28
C SER A 173 -10.45 12.61 25.53
N SER A 174 -9.73 12.64 26.65
CA SER A 174 -10.24 13.16 27.92
C SER A 174 -10.42 14.67 27.81
N ARG A 175 -11.68 15.10 27.76
CA ARG A 175 -12.15 16.46 28.03
C ARG A 175 -12.83 16.48 29.39
#